data_AF-A0A925LW76-F1
#
_entry.id   AF-A0A925LW76-F1
#
_cell.length_a   1.000
_cell.length_b   1.000
_cell.length_c   1.000
_cell.angle_alpha   90.00
_cell.angle_beta   90.00
_cell.angle_gamma   90.00
#
_symmetry.space_group_name_H-M   'P 1'
#
loop_
_entity.id
_entity.type
_entity.pdbx_description
1 polymer ?
#
loop_
_entity_poly.entity_id
_entity_poly.type
_entity_poly.pdbx_seq_one_letter_code
_entity_poly.pdbx_strand_id
1 'polypeptide(L)'
;DPEWKPAWQKELSQLRLFGPQPKPLTKLPFSFHYIFECEDSNKPHTAMCEDWELGVLFLKLREQHGSDEVAAKLTRQKFLTELCGPTRDTRFFLGTFFPYNTWLVLGVFWPPKDRARNLFE
;
A
#
# COMPACT_ATOMS: atom_id res chain seq x y z
N ASP A 1 7.91 -4.89 13.79
CA ASP A 1 7.22 -5.36 15.02
C ASP A 1 5.83 -5.83 14.64
N PRO A 2 5.58 -7.16 14.67
CA PRO A 2 4.31 -7.76 14.29
C PRO A 2 3.18 -7.47 15.27
N GLU A 3 3.46 -7.03 16.50
CA GLU A 3 2.45 -6.82 17.52
C GLU A 3 1.95 -5.38 17.57
N TRP A 4 0.65 -5.21 17.87
CA TRP A 4 0.08 -3.91 18.16
C TRP A 4 0.63 -3.35 19.47
N LYS A 5 0.67 -2.02 19.60
CA LYS A 5 1.01 -1.39 20.89
C LYS A 5 -0.01 -1.84 21.96
N PRO A 6 0.40 -2.03 23.22
CA PRO A 6 -0.50 -2.55 24.27
C PRO A 6 -1.79 -1.74 24.44
N ALA A 7 -1.73 -0.41 24.30
CA ALA A 7 -2.91 0.46 24.33
C ALA A 7 -3.93 0.12 23.22
N TRP A 8 -3.44 -0.07 21.99
CA TRP A 8 -4.27 -0.41 20.83
C TRP A 8 -4.78 -1.85 20.89
N GLN A 9 -3.99 -2.79 21.42
CA GLN A 9 -4.47 -4.16 21.66
C GLN A 9 -5.71 -4.17 22.55
N LYS A 10 -5.69 -3.38 23.63
CA LYS A 10 -6.83 -3.25 24.55
C LYS A 10 -8.06 -2.70 23.83
N GLU A 11 -7.91 -1.63 23.04
CA GLU A 11 -8.99 -1.03 22.26
C GLU A 11 -9.55 -2.01 21.21
N LEU A 12 -8.69 -2.69 20.46
CA LEU A 12 -9.10 -3.65 19.44
C LEU A 12 -9.78 -4.89 20.03
N SER A 13 -9.46 -5.25 21.28
CA SER A 13 -10.09 -6.35 22.01
C SER A 13 -11.45 -5.97 22.64
N GLN A 14 -11.86 -4.71 22.55
CA GLN A 14 -13.10 -4.24 23.15
C GLN A 14 -14.32 -4.91 22.50
N LEU A 15 -15.12 -5.58 23.32
CA LEU A 15 -16.36 -6.22 22.88
C LEU A 15 -17.46 -5.18 22.67
N ARG A 16 -18.34 -5.48 21.71
CA ARG A 16 -19.57 -4.72 21.50
C ARG A 16 -20.65 -5.21 22.45
N LEU A 17 -21.42 -4.26 22.99
CA LEU A 17 -22.57 -4.55 23.85
C LEU A 17 -23.72 -5.21 23.07
N PHE A 18 -23.89 -4.83 21.80
CA PHE A 18 -24.90 -5.36 20.89
C PHE A 18 -24.29 -5.71 19.53
N GLY A 19 -24.85 -6.73 18.87
CA GLY A 19 -24.43 -7.15 17.52
C GLY A 19 -23.20 -8.08 17.52
N PRO A 20 -22.70 -8.44 16.32
CA PRO A 20 -21.57 -9.34 16.17
C PRO A 20 -20.28 -8.70 16.66
N GLN A 21 -19.42 -9.51 17.29
CA GLN A 21 -18.13 -9.08 17.78
C GLN A 21 -17.17 -8.73 16.64
N PRO A 22 -16.27 -7.74 16.82
CA PRO A 22 -15.32 -7.35 15.79
C PRO A 22 -14.32 -8.48 15.52
N LYS A 23 -13.93 -8.64 14.25
CA LYS A 23 -12.86 -9.56 13.87
C LYS A 23 -11.51 -8.98 14.33
N PRO A 24 -10.59 -9.81 14.86
CA PRO A 24 -9.24 -9.36 15.19
C PRO A 24 -8.54 -8.75 13.98
N LEU A 25 -7.96 -7.57 14.16
CA LEU A 25 -7.14 -6.92 13.13
C LEU A 25 -5.71 -7.45 13.20
N THR A 26 -5.17 -7.87 12.06
CA THR A 26 -3.76 -8.22 11.95
C THR A 26 -2.95 -6.98 11.61
N LYS A 27 -1.88 -6.73 12.36
CA LYS A 27 -0.91 -5.69 12.04
C LYS A 27 -0.04 -6.14 10.87
N LEU A 28 0.33 -5.19 10.01
CA LEU A 28 1.38 -5.42 9.02
C LEU A 28 2.76 -5.18 9.65
N PRO A 29 3.70 -6.13 9.53
CA PRO A 29 5.04 -5.99 10.11
C PRO A 29 5.98 -5.12 9.26
N PHE A 30 5.55 -4.69 8.06
CA PHE A 30 6.32 -3.89 7.12
C PHE A 30 5.62 -2.58 6.77
N SER A 31 6.41 -1.55 6.47
CA SER A 31 5.97 -0.33 5.78
C SER A 31 6.55 -0.30 4.37
N PHE A 32 5.67 -0.10 3.39
CA PHE A 32 6.05 -0.11 1.99
C PHE A 32 6.29 1.31 1.50
N HIS A 33 7.37 1.51 0.75
CA HIS A 33 7.76 2.82 0.25
C HIS A 33 8.08 2.73 -1.24
N TYR A 34 7.66 3.75 -2.00
CA TYR A 34 8.16 4.00 -3.33
C TYR A 34 9.39 4.89 -3.27
N ILE A 35 10.35 4.58 -4.13
CA ILE A 35 11.49 5.44 -4.42
C ILE A 35 11.39 5.81 -5.89
N PHE A 36 11.29 7.11 -6.17
CA PHE A 36 11.15 7.62 -7.54
C PHE A 36 11.91 8.93 -7.72
N GLU A 37 12.27 9.22 -8.97
CA GLU A 37 12.97 10.43 -9.37
C GLU A 37 11.99 11.35 -10.11
N CYS A 38 12.24 12.66 -10.09
CA CYS A 38 11.50 13.62 -10.90
C CYS A 38 12.48 14.56 -11.60
N GLU A 39 12.04 15.17 -12.71
CA GLU A 39 12.87 16.09 -13.51
C GLU A 39 13.29 17.33 -12.72
N ASP A 40 12.48 17.74 -11.75
CA ASP A 40 12.68 18.95 -10.95
C ASP A 40 13.61 18.75 -9.73
N SER A 41 14.11 17.54 -9.49
CA SER A 41 14.93 17.21 -8.31
C SER A 41 16.09 16.29 -8.64
N ASN A 42 17.30 16.68 -8.22
CA ASN A 42 18.50 15.83 -8.29
C ASN A 42 18.55 14.75 -7.19
N LYS A 43 17.53 14.65 -6.33
CA LYS A 43 17.46 13.65 -5.26
C LYS A 43 16.21 12.80 -5.41
N PRO A 44 16.31 11.47 -5.22
CA PRO A 44 15.14 10.60 -5.25
C PRO A 44 14.21 10.93 -4.09
N HIS A 45 12.91 10.83 -4.35
CA HIS A 45 11.86 10.94 -3.37
C HIS A 45 11.60 9.57 -2.76
N THR A 46 11.39 9.52 -1.45
CA THR A 46 10.91 8.33 -0.74
C THR A 46 9.54 8.66 -0.15
N ALA A 47 8.51 7.94 -0.58
CA ALA A 47 7.15 8.15 -0.11
C ALA A 47 6.53 6.83 0.35
N MET A 48 5.96 6.82 1.56
CA MET A 48 5.26 5.66 2.10
C MET A 48 3.96 5.42 1.33
N CYS A 49 3.63 4.16 1.07
CA CYS A 49 2.39 3.74 0.43
C CYS A 49 1.36 3.30 1.47
N GLU A 50 0.28 4.07 1.60
CA GLU A 50 -0.84 3.82 2.53
C GLU A 50 -2.06 3.18 1.84
N ASP A 51 -1.86 2.68 0.62
CA ASP A 51 -2.90 1.95 -0.10
C ASP A 51 -3.25 0.63 0.63
N TRP A 52 -4.49 0.50 1.08
CA TRP A 52 -4.97 -0.67 1.82
C TRP A 52 -4.96 -1.95 0.96
N GLU A 53 -5.07 -1.84 -0.37
CA GLU A 53 -5.04 -2.99 -1.28
C GLU A 53 -3.68 -3.69 -1.24
N LEU A 54 -2.61 -2.93 -1.04
CA LEU A 54 -1.27 -3.46 -0.81
C LEU A 54 -1.25 -4.34 0.42
N GLY A 55 -1.84 -3.85 1.52
CA GLY A 55 -1.85 -4.59 2.78
C GLY A 55 -2.65 -5.88 2.70
N VAL A 56 -3.78 -5.87 1.99
CA VAL A 56 -4.59 -7.07 1.77
C VAL A 56 -3.85 -8.09 0.90
N LEU A 57 -3.17 -7.64 -0.15
CA LEU A 57 -2.32 -8.53 -0.96
C LEU A 57 -1.23 -9.18 -0.11
N PHE A 58 -0.55 -8.41 0.73
CA PHE A 58 0.48 -8.93 1.64
C PHE A 58 -0.08 -10.02 2.55
N LEU A 59 -1.21 -9.77 3.22
CA LEU A 59 -1.82 -10.73 4.14
C LEU A 59 -2.22 -12.02 3.43
N LYS A 60 -2.76 -11.92 2.20
CA LYS A 60 -3.08 -13.09 1.36
C LYS A 60 -1.84 -13.90 0.99
N LEU A 61 -0.76 -13.24 0.55
CA LEU A 61 0.48 -13.92 0.19
C LEU A 61 1.17 -14.55 1.41
N ARG A 62 1.06 -13.90 2.57
CA ARG A 62 1.56 -14.45 3.84
C ARG A 62 0.83 -15.73 4.21
N GLU A 63 -0.49 -15.76 4.09
CA GLU A 63 -1.29 -16.96 4.33
C GLU A 63 -0.92 -18.09 3.35
N GLN A 64 -0.66 -17.76 2.08
CA GLN A 64 -0.31 -18.73 1.04
C GLN A 64 1.10 -19.32 1.19
N HIS A 65 2.07 -18.52 1.63
CA HIS A 65 3.48 -18.91 1.64
C HIS A 65 4.07 -19.14 3.03
N GLY A 66 3.37 -18.75 4.11
CA GLY A 66 3.80 -18.96 5.49
C GLY A 66 5.03 -18.14 5.92
N SER A 67 5.50 -17.19 5.09
CA SER A 67 6.64 -16.31 5.38
C SER A 67 6.32 -14.86 5.06
N ASP A 68 6.59 -14.01 6.05
CA ASP A 68 6.46 -12.55 5.99
C ASP A 68 7.39 -11.95 4.92
N GLU A 69 8.63 -12.44 4.84
CA GLU A 69 9.63 -11.97 3.88
C GLU A 69 9.26 -12.33 2.45
N VAL A 70 8.78 -13.56 2.23
CA VAL A 70 8.31 -14.02 0.91
C VAL A 70 7.10 -13.20 0.47
N ALA A 71 6.13 -13.00 1.37
CA ALA A 71 4.94 -12.20 1.10
C ALA A 71 5.29 -10.74 0.77
N ALA A 72 6.20 -10.11 1.53
CA ALA A 72 6.66 -8.75 1.28
C ALA A 72 7.36 -8.64 -0.08
N LYS A 73 8.22 -9.61 -0.42
CA LYS A 73 8.92 -9.65 -1.71
C LYS A 73 7.95 -9.78 -2.89
N LEU A 74 6.99 -10.70 -2.80
CA LEU A 74 6.00 -10.92 -3.86
C LEU A 74 5.05 -9.74 -4.01
N THR A 75 4.63 -9.12 -2.89
CA THR A 75 3.84 -7.88 -2.88
C THR A 75 4.58 -6.76 -3.60
N ARG A 76 5.85 -6.50 -3.21
CA ARG A 76 6.70 -5.51 -3.86
C ARG A 76 6.88 -5.81 -5.35
N GLN A 77 7.12 -7.07 -5.71
CA GLN A 77 7.29 -7.49 -7.09
C GLN A 77 6.03 -7.16 -7.89
N LYS A 78 4.85 -7.56 -7.44
CA LYS A 78 3.58 -7.29 -8.15
C LYS A 78 3.37 -5.80 -8.39
N PHE A 79 3.53 -4.97 -7.36
CA PHE A 79 3.37 -3.51 -7.50
C PHE A 79 4.40 -2.90 -8.47
N LEU A 80 5.66 -3.32 -8.43
CA LEU A 80 6.67 -2.75 -9.33
C LEU A 80 6.61 -3.30 -10.76
N THR A 81 6.30 -4.57 -10.96
CA THR A 81 6.34 -5.19 -12.29
C THR A 81 5.01 -5.08 -13.03
N GLU A 82 3.89 -5.17 -12.32
CA GLU A 82 2.56 -5.14 -12.92
C GLU A 82 2.02 -3.71 -12.94
N LEU A 83 1.96 -3.04 -11.78
CA LEU A 83 1.36 -1.71 -11.67
C LEU A 83 2.29 -0.65 -12.25
N CYS A 84 3.60 -0.70 -12.02
CA CYS A 84 4.59 0.21 -12.61
C CYS A 84 5.28 -0.37 -13.85
N GLY A 85 4.66 -1.37 -14.50
CA GLY A 85 5.23 -2.06 -15.64
C GLY A 85 5.45 -1.16 -16.86
N PRO A 86 6.31 -1.56 -17.81
CA PRO A 86 6.62 -0.75 -18.99
C PRO A 86 5.41 -0.49 -19.89
N THR A 87 4.34 -1.29 -19.78
CA THR A 87 3.08 -1.15 -20.52
C THR A 87 2.03 -0.32 -19.79
N ARG A 88 2.35 0.27 -18.63
CA ARG A 88 1.42 1.04 -17.78
C ARG A 88 1.82 2.51 -17.65
N ASP A 89 0.85 3.41 -17.83
CA ASP A 89 1.00 4.85 -17.62
C ASP A 89 0.66 5.19 -16.16
N THR A 90 1.53 4.74 -15.26
CA THR A 90 1.27 4.75 -13.82
C THR A 90 1.39 6.13 -13.22
N ARG A 91 0.38 6.53 -12.44
CA ARG A 91 0.32 7.78 -11.68
C ARG A 91 0.06 7.49 -10.21
N PHE A 92 0.71 8.23 -9.34
CA PHE A 92 0.44 8.17 -7.90
C PHE A 92 -0.51 9.28 -7.50
N PHE A 93 -1.53 8.92 -6.71
CA PHE A 93 -2.29 9.90 -5.95
C PHE A 93 -1.51 10.18 -4.67
N LEU A 94 -1.00 11.40 -4.55
CA LEU A 94 -0.24 11.83 -3.39
C LEU A 94 -1.12 12.60 -2.42
N GLY A 95 -0.87 12.39 -1.13
CA GLY A 95 -1.43 13.18 -0.04
C GLY A 95 -0.33 13.61 0.93
N THR A 96 -0.70 14.45 1.90
CA THR A 96 0.18 14.87 2.99
C THR A 96 -0.30 14.32 4.32
N PHE A 97 0.64 13.98 5.20
CA PHE A 97 0.34 13.47 6.52
C PHE A 97 0.34 14.60 7.56
N PHE A 98 -0.82 15.08 8.00
CA PHE A 98 -0.86 16.05 9.10
C PHE A 98 -0.31 15.44 10.41
N PRO A 99 0.52 16.16 11.20
CA PRO A 99 0.93 17.57 11.07
C PRO A 99 2.24 17.79 10.27
N TYR A 100 2.81 16.74 9.71
CA TYR A 100 4.10 16.81 9.03
C TYR A 100 3.93 17.19 7.55
N ASN A 101 4.86 17.99 7.02
CA ASN A 101 4.86 18.29 5.59
C ASN A 101 5.53 17.15 4.79
N THR A 102 5.03 15.93 4.96
CA THR A 102 5.55 14.71 4.34
C THR A 102 4.53 14.12 3.38
N TRP A 103 4.97 13.87 2.15
CA TRP A 103 4.15 13.28 1.10
C TRP A 103 4.10 11.76 1.23
N LEU A 104 2.92 11.20 0.98
CA LEU A 104 2.65 9.78 0.96
C LEU A 104 1.81 9.41 -0.26
N VAL A 105 1.97 8.18 -0.73
CA VAL A 105 1.16 7.59 -1.79
C VAL A 105 -0.14 7.06 -1.18
N LEU A 106 -1.26 7.67 -1.53
CA LEU A 106 -2.60 7.26 -1.13
C LEU A 106 -3.18 6.17 -2.03
N GLY A 107 -2.71 6.11 -3.28
CA GLY A 107 -3.17 5.10 -4.24
C GLY A 107 -2.37 5.15 -5.54
N VAL A 108 -2.48 4.06 -6.30
CA VAL A 108 -1.76 3.87 -7.56
C VAL A 108 -2.76 3.70 -8.70
N PHE A 109 -2.78 4.63 -9.64
CA PHE A 109 -3.55 4.55 -10.87
C PHE A 109 -2.67 4.06 -12.01
N TRP A 110 -2.99 2.94 -12.65
CA TRP A 110 -2.08 2.26 -13.58
C TRP A 110 -2.76 1.83 -14.91
N PRO A 111 -3.31 2.77 -15.69
CA PRO A 111 -3.90 2.47 -16.99
C PRO A 111 -2.86 1.88 -17.97
N PRO A 112 -3.28 1.11 -18.98
CA PRO A 112 -2.41 0.74 -20.11
C PRO A 112 -1.87 1.97 -20.85
N LYS A 113 -0.63 1.91 -21.39
CA LYS A 113 -0.01 3.00 -22.16
C LYS A 113 -0.64 3.28 -23.53
N ASP A 114 -1.47 2.38 -24.06
CA ASP A 114 -2.15 2.53 -25.36
C ASP A 114 -3.54 1.87 -25.32
N ARG A 115 -4.57 2.32 -26.04
CA ARG A 115 -4.73 3.39 -27.03
C ARG A 115 -5.90 4.23 -26.53
N ALA A 116 -5.72 5.54 -26.35
CA ALA A 116 -6.88 6.44 -26.28
C ALA A 116 -7.68 6.20 -27.56
N ARG A 117 -8.81 5.49 -27.46
CA ARG A 117 -9.81 5.59 -28.51
C ARG A 117 -10.25 7.04 -28.45
N ASN A 118 -10.06 7.75 -29.54
CA ASN A 118 -10.63 9.07 -29.71
C ASN A 118 -12.09 8.93 -29.29
N LEU A 119 -12.50 9.68 -28.26
CA LEU A 119 -13.87 9.63 -27.74
C LEU A 119 -14.90 10.09 -28.80
N PHE A 120 -14.39 10.55 -29.95
CA PHE A 120 -15.10 11.16 -31.07
C PHE A 120 -14.75 10.53 -32.43
N GLU A 121 -14.25 9.28 -32.46
CA GLU A 121 -14.26 8.44 -33.67
C GLU A 121 -15.47 7.50 -33.68
#